data_AF-A0A6G3TJ55-F1
#
_entry.id   AF-A0A6G3TJ55-F1
#
_cell.length_a   1.000
_cell.length_b   1.000
_cell.length_c   1.000
_cell.angle_alpha   90.00
_cell.angle_beta   90.00
_cell.angle_gamma   90.00
#
_symmetry.space_group_name_H-M   'P 1'
#
loop_
_entity.id
_entity.type
_entity.pdbx_description
1 polymer ?
#
loop_
_entity_poly.entity_id
_entity_poly.type
_entity_poly.pdbx_seq_one_letter_code
_entity_poly.pdbx_strand_id
1 'polypeptide(L)'
;LPGGRRPYVRAPLPPRPPALRYDREEEALFLDEGRISPVPPGAWDFEVGGVRVLEQWFAARADEGEPGTLTAIRPAGWPQSWTSELLELITVLALLADVRDECRELTVTDEITTTELLEAGVLPVPGAARRPASVLDDREEGPEGQLALL
;
A
#
# COMPACT_ATOMS: atom_id res chain seq x y z
N LEU A 1 2.46 -4.25 15.56
CA LEU A 1 3.75 -4.97 15.43
C LEU A 1 4.06 -5.67 16.74
N PRO A 2 4.24 -7.01 16.75
CA PRO A 2 4.75 -7.72 17.91
C PRO A 2 6.16 -7.22 18.30
N GLY A 3 6.55 -7.42 19.57
CA GLY A 3 7.93 -7.23 20.01
C GLY A 3 8.49 -5.80 20.07
N GLY A 4 7.65 -4.75 20.15
CA GLY A 4 8.14 -3.37 20.30
C GLY A 4 8.65 -2.71 19.01
N ARG A 5 8.44 -3.33 17.84
CA ARG A 5 8.89 -2.83 16.53
C ARG A 5 8.02 -1.70 15.96
N ARG A 6 7.09 -1.11 16.73
CA ARG A 6 6.22 -0.03 16.24
C ARG A 6 7.06 1.18 15.84
N PRO A 7 6.94 1.73 14.61
CA PRO A 7 7.66 2.93 14.23
C PRO A 7 7.14 4.12 15.02
N TYR A 8 8.05 5.00 15.46
CA TYR A 8 7.72 6.26 16.11
C TYR A 8 8.59 7.39 15.56
N VAL A 9 8.06 8.60 15.57
CA VAL A 9 8.83 9.81 15.34
C VAL A 9 9.79 10.00 16.53
N ARG A 10 11.10 9.93 16.26
CA ARG A 10 12.20 10.16 17.21
C ARG A 10 12.76 11.58 17.13
N ALA A 11 12.66 12.19 15.95
CA ALA A 11 12.93 13.61 15.73
C ALA A 11 11.82 14.18 14.83
N PRO A 12 11.29 15.38 15.13
CA PRO A 12 10.18 15.97 14.40
C PRO A 12 10.52 16.14 12.92
N LEU A 13 9.54 15.87 12.06
CA LEU A 13 9.71 16.02 10.62
C LEU A 13 9.67 17.51 10.25
N PRO A 14 10.52 17.97 9.32
CA PRO A 14 10.47 19.34 8.82
C PRO A 14 9.16 19.58 8.05
N PRO A 15 8.77 20.85 7.84
CA PRO A 15 7.53 21.18 7.13
C PRO A 15 7.54 20.76 5.67
N ARG A 16 8.73 20.55 5.06
CA ARG A 16 8.90 20.02 3.70
C ARG A 16 10.16 19.16 3.64
N PRO A 17 10.07 17.87 3.95
CA PRO A 17 11.22 16.97 3.84
C PRO A 17 11.60 16.82 2.35
N PRO A 18 12.86 17.08 1.96
CA PRO A 18 13.29 17.05 0.56
C PRO A 18 13.59 15.63 0.06
N ALA A 19 13.97 14.70 0.94
CA ALA A 19 14.38 13.36 0.56
C ALA A 19 14.21 12.37 1.72
N LEU A 20 14.11 11.09 1.36
CA LEU A 20 14.26 9.98 2.29
C LEU A 20 15.70 9.49 2.31
N ARG A 21 16.21 9.16 3.49
CA ARG A 21 17.43 8.38 3.68
C ARG A 21 17.16 7.29 4.69
N TYR A 22 17.59 6.08 4.41
CA TYR A 22 17.49 4.97 5.36
C TYR A 22 18.87 4.61 5.92
N ASP A 23 18.92 4.40 7.23
CA ASP A 23 20.05 3.83 7.93
C ASP A 23 19.68 2.42 8.39
N ARG A 24 20.38 1.43 7.84
CA ARG A 24 20.10 0.02 8.07
C ARG A 24 20.64 -0.48 9.41
N GLU A 25 21.72 0.13 9.91
CA GLU A 25 22.29 -0.23 11.22
C GLU A 25 21.42 0.32 12.35
N GLU A 26 20.93 1.55 12.20
CA GLU A 26 20.05 2.19 13.19
C GLU A 26 18.57 1.80 13.06
N GLU A 27 18.20 1.02 12.03
CA GLU A 27 16.82 0.80 11.60
C GLU A 27 16.02 2.12 11.60
N ALA A 28 16.56 3.14 10.94
CA ALA A 28 16.03 4.50 11.02
C ALA A 28 15.79 5.12 9.65
N LEU A 29 14.57 5.61 9.45
CA LEU A 29 14.21 6.41 8.28
C LEU A 29 14.36 7.90 8.63
N PHE A 30 15.16 8.59 7.84
CA PHE A 30 15.44 10.01 7.96
C PHE A 30 14.70 10.79 6.87
N LEU A 31 14.08 11.88 7.30
CA LEU A 31 13.41 12.86 6.47
C LEU A 31 14.08 14.21 6.75
N ASP A 32 15.28 14.38 6.20
CA ASP A 32 16.21 15.44 6.58
C ASP A 32 16.54 15.42 8.10
N GLU A 33 16.16 16.45 8.87
CA GLU A 33 16.37 16.46 10.33
C GLU A 33 15.37 15.55 11.08
N GLY A 34 14.30 15.13 10.40
CA GLY A 34 13.30 14.21 10.93
C GLY A 34 13.80 12.78 11.01
N ARG A 35 13.33 12.04 12.02
CA ARG A 35 13.73 10.64 12.24
C ARG A 35 12.54 9.80 12.67
N ILE A 36 12.37 8.65 12.01
CA ILE A 36 11.41 7.60 12.38
C ILE A 36 12.19 6.32 12.68
N SER A 37 11.92 5.69 13.82
CA SER A 37 12.58 4.45 14.22
C SER A 37 11.78 3.70 15.30
N PRO A 38 11.76 2.35 15.29
CA PRO A 38 12.43 1.48 14.32
C PRO A 38 11.69 1.37 12.98
N VAL A 39 12.45 1.19 11.90
CA VAL A 39 11.99 0.87 10.54
C VAL A 39 12.76 -0.39 10.10
N PRO A 40 12.13 -1.57 10.16
CA PRO A 40 12.77 -2.83 9.78
C PRO A 40 13.31 -2.78 8.33
N PRO A 41 14.43 -3.45 8.04
CA PRO A 41 14.98 -3.44 6.68
C PRO A 41 14.01 -4.02 5.63
N GLY A 42 13.21 -5.02 6.01
CA GLY A 42 12.18 -5.58 5.14
C GLY A 42 11.08 -4.57 4.75
N ALA A 43 10.78 -3.57 5.59
CA ALA A 43 9.86 -2.50 5.24
C ALA A 43 10.50 -1.49 4.27
N TRP A 44 11.79 -1.21 4.44
CA TRP A 44 12.57 -0.37 3.52
C TRP A 44 12.75 -1.02 2.15
N ASP A 45 13.13 -2.29 2.09
CA ASP A 45 13.39 -3.03 0.85
C ASP A 45 12.11 -3.53 0.17
N PHE A 46 10.93 -3.22 0.69
CA PHE A 46 9.68 -3.75 0.15
C PHE A 46 9.40 -3.17 -1.24
N GLU A 47 9.41 -4.05 -2.23
CA GLU A 47 9.17 -3.72 -3.63
C GLU A 47 7.90 -4.36 -4.20
N VAL A 48 7.28 -3.63 -5.12
CA VAL A 48 6.21 -4.10 -6.00
C VAL A 48 6.56 -3.67 -7.42
N GLY A 49 6.65 -4.62 -8.36
CA GLY A 49 7.05 -4.33 -9.74
C GLY A 49 8.47 -3.75 -9.87
N GLY A 50 9.37 -4.05 -8.92
CA GLY A 50 10.74 -3.52 -8.89
C GLY A 50 10.85 -2.07 -8.40
N VAL A 51 9.78 -1.50 -7.83
CA VAL A 51 9.76 -0.16 -7.27
C VAL A 51 9.60 -0.23 -5.76
N ARG A 52 10.46 0.50 -5.02
CA ARG A 52 10.40 0.60 -3.56
C ARG A 52 9.18 1.39 -3.13
N VAL A 53 8.30 0.75 -2.36
CA VAL A 53 6.99 1.33 -2.02
C VAL A 53 7.12 2.58 -1.16
N LEU A 54 8.03 2.60 -0.17
CA LEU A 54 8.24 3.78 0.68
C LEU A 54 8.75 5.00 -0.10
N GLU A 55 9.70 4.80 -1.01
CA GLU A 55 10.23 5.86 -1.86
C GLU A 55 9.16 6.42 -2.80
N GLN A 56 8.41 5.54 -3.46
CA GLN A 56 7.33 5.96 -4.34
C GLN A 56 6.23 6.72 -3.60
N TRP A 57 5.82 6.21 -2.43
CA TRP A 57 4.79 6.85 -1.61
C TRP A 57 5.22 8.26 -1.15
N PHE A 58 6.50 8.42 -0.83
CA PHE A 58 7.09 9.70 -0.44
C PHE A 58 7.20 10.67 -1.61
N ALA A 59 7.78 10.24 -2.74
CA ALA A 59 7.93 11.07 -3.95
C ALA A 59 6.57 11.61 -4.43
N ALA A 60 5.53 10.78 -4.41
CA ALA A 60 4.16 11.19 -4.74
C ALA A 60 3.60 12.33 -3.87
N ARG A 61 4.19 12.58 -2.70
CA ARG A 61 3.80 13.63 -1.75
C ARG A 61 4.80 14.78 -1.67
N ALA A 62 6.09 14.51 -1.81
CA ALA A 62 7.17 15.47 -1.66
C ALA A 62 7.49 16.23 -2.95
N ASP A 63 7.32 15.60 -4.12
CA ASP A 63 7.66 16.22 -5.40
C ASP A 63 6.70 17.37 -5.74
N GLU A 64 7.17 18.35 -6.50
CA GLU A 64 6.30 19.38 -7.05
C GLU A 64 5.42 18.79 -8.17
N GLY A 65 4.13 19.11 -8.14
CA GLY A 65 3.23 18.75 -9.23
C GLY A 65 3.39 19.66 -10.44
N GLU A 66 3.08 19.14 -11.62
CA GLU A 66 3.12 19.94 -12.85
C GLU A 66 2.04 21.03 -12.83
N PRO A 67 2.39 22.31 -13.04
CA PRO A 67 1.41 23.40 -13.06
C PRO A 67 0.25 23.15 -14.03
N GLY A 68 -0.97 23.37 -13.58
CA GLY A 68 -2.18 23.17 -14.38
C GLY A 68 -2.73 21.73 -14.39
N THR A 69 -2.10 20.80 -13.68
CA THR A 69 -2.61 19.43 -13.50
C THR A 69 -3.26 19.24 -12.12
N LEU A 70 -4.04 18.16 -11.94
CA LEU A 70 -4.53 17.77 -10.61
C LEU A 70 -3.38 17.51 -9.63
N THR A 71 -2.23 17.08 -10.14
CA THR A 71 -1.05 16.87 -9.30
C THR A 71 -0.48 18.16 -8.75
N ALA A 72 -0.80 19.36 -9.27
CA ALA A 72 -0.42 20.62 -8.65
C ALA A 72 -1.28 20.98 -7.42
N ILE A 73 -2.44 20.33 -7.25
CA ILE A 73 -3.34 20.58 -6.12
C ILE A 73 -2.87 19.74 -4.92
N ARG A 74 -2.05 20.33 -4.05
CA ARG A 74 -1.46 19.66 -2.88
C ARG A 74 -1.48 20.56 -1.64
N PRO A 75 -1.38 19.98 -0.43
CA PRO A 75 -1.09 20.76 0.78
C PRO A 75 0.17 21.60 0.62
N ALA A 76 0.19 22.80 1.23
CA ALA A 76 1.33 23.72 1.15
C ALA A 76 2.59 23.19 1.85
N GLY A 77 2.49 22.17 2.68
CA GLY A 77 3.60 21.52 3.37
C GLY A 77 3.18 20.14 3.84
N TRP A 78 4.00 19.52 4.68
CA TRP A 78 3.78 18.19 5.24
C TRP A 78 2.74 18.23 6.37
N PRO A 79 1.49 17.79 6.15
CA PRO A 79 0.49 17.71 7.20
C PRO A 79 0.82 16.58 8.18
N GLN A 80 0.35 16.72 9.42
CA GLN A 80 0.48 15.65 10.43
C GLN A 80 -0.15 14.33 9.98
N SER A 81 -1.21 14.36 9.17
CA SER A 81 -1.85 13.16 8.62
C SER A 81 -0.88 12.33 7.78
N TRP A 82 0.01 12.96 6.99
CA TRP A 82 1.01 12.22 6.22
C TRP A 82 2.06 11.56 7.11
N THR A 83 2.41 12.16 8.26
CA THR A 83 3.25 11.46 9.25
C THR A 83 2.54 10.22 9.78
N SER A 84 1.25 10.32 10.12
CA SER A 84 0.46 9.17 10.58
C SER A 84 0.36 8.08 9.52
N GLU A 85 0.05 8.45 8.27
CA GLU A 85 0.02 7.54 7.12
C GLU A 85 1.37 6.87 6.87
N LEU A 86 2.48 7.60 7.00
CA LEU A 86 3.83 7.03 6.85
C LEU A 86 4.11 5.98 7.92
N LEU A 87 3.77 6.25 9.18
CA LEU A 87 3.93 5.28 10.27
C LEU A 87 3.08 4.03 10.07
N GLU A 88 1.86 4.18 9.56
CA GLU A 88 0.98 3.08 9.21
C GLU A 88 1.53 2.27 8.03
N LEU A 89 1.97 2.94 6.97
CA LEU A 89 2.58 2.29 5.81
C LEU A 89 3.81 1.48 6.21
N ILE A 90 4.74 2.06 6.99
CA ILE A 90 5.91 1.34 7.52
C ILE A 90 5.46 0.09 8.30
N THR A 91 4.39 0.22 9.09
CA THR A 91 3.85 -0.90 9.87
C THR A 91 3.32 -2.01 8.95
N VAL A 92 2.53 -1.67 7.93
CA VAL A 92 1.98 -2.64 6.97
C VAL A 92 3.10 -3.32 6.19
N LEU A 93 4.08 -2.56 5.70
CA LEU A 93 5.20 -3.12 4.93
C LEU A 93 6.08 -4.03 5.77
N ALA A 94 6.31 -3.70 7.05
CA ALA A 94 7.00 -4.60 7.97
C ALA A 94 6.25 -5.93 8.14
N LEU A 95 4.93 -5.89 8.38
CA LEU A 95 4.11 -7.09 8.50
C LEU A 95 4.10 -7.93 7.21
N LEU A 96 4.02 -7.27 6.05
CA LEU A 96 4.04 -7.96 4.77
C LEU A 96 5.41 -8.58 4.47
N ALA A 97 6.51 -7.94 4.88
CA ALA A 97 7.85 -8.50 4.75
C ALA A 97 7.98 -9.78 5.60
N ASP A 98 7.57 -9.73 6.87
CA ASP A 98 7.60 -10.88 7.78
C ASP A 98 6.79 -12.07 7.20
N VAL A 99 5.56 -11.83 6.75
CA VAL A 99 4.70 -12.86 6.15
C VAL A 99 5.27 -13.42 4.84
N ARG A 100 5.91 -12.58 4.01
CA ARG A 100 6.53 -13.06 2.76
C ARG A 100 7.66 -14.05 3.02
N ASP A 101 8.45 -13.82 4.05
CA ASP A 101 9.52 -14.74 4.42
C ASP A 101 8.95 -16.08 4.89
N GLU A 102 7.92 -16.06 5.76
CA GLU A 102 7.19 -17.27 6.17
C GLU A 102 6.57 -18.01 4.97
N CYS A 103 5.95 -17.28 4.04
CA CYS A 103 5.35 -17.89 2.85
C CYS A 103 6.38 -18.56 1.91
N ARG A 104 7.62 -18.04 1.82
CA ARG A 104 8.66 -18.67 0.99
C ARG A 104 9.12 -20.01 1.53
N GLU A 105 8.95 -20.25 2.82
CA GLU A 105 9.29 -21.53 3.47
C GLU A 105 8.17 -22.58 3.28
N LEU A 106 6.97 -22.16 2.85
CA LEU A 106 5.87 -23.08 2.61
C LEU A 106 6.15 -23.96 1.39
N THR A 107 6.06 -25.28 1.61
CA THR A 107 6.03 -26.26 0.52
C THR A 107 4.58 -26.47 0.11
N VAL A 108 4.28 -26.30 -1.17
CA VAL A 108 2.97 -26.68 -1.71
C VAL A 108 2.91 -28.21 -1.75
N THR A 109 2.09 -28.79 -0.87
CA THR A 109 1.98 -30.25 -0.72
C THR A 109 0.87 -30.86 -1.56
N ASP A 110 -0.12 -30.05 -1.91
CA ASP A 110 -1.30 -30.46 -2.66
C ASP A 110 -1.75 -29.26 -3.51
N GLU A 111 -1.80 -29.45 -4.83
CA GLU A 111 -2.17 -28.40 -5.77
C GLU A 111 -3.61 -28.63 -6.22
N ILE A 112 -4.43 -27.57 -6.17
CA ILE A 112 -5.78 -27.63 -6.72
C ILE A 112 -5.67 -27.71 -8.24
N THR A 113 -6.09 -28.86 -8.77
CA THR A 113 -6.07 -29.15 -10.20
C THR A 113 -7.29 -28.59 -10.92
N THR A 114 -7.18 -28.44 -12.24
CA THR A 114 -8.33 -28.07 -13.08
C THR A 114 -9.45 -29.11 -12.99
N THR A 115 -9.13 -30.39 -12.88
CA THR A 115 -10.12 -31.48 -12.76
C THR A 115 -10.93 -31.34 -11.48
N GLU A 116 -10.29 -31.09 -10.34
CA GLU A 116 -10.98 -30.87 -9.06
C GLU A 116 -11.91 -29.66 -9.11
N LEU A 117 -11.48 -28.58 -9.78
CA LEU A 117 -12.34 -27.41 -9.98
C LEU A 117 -13.54 -27.71 -10.89
N LEU A 118 -13.40 -28.60 -11.86
CA LEU A 118 -14.51 -29.06 -12.71
C LEU A 118 -15.47 -29.97 -11.92
N GLU A 119 -14.95 -30.92 -11.17
CA GLU A 119 -15.74 -31.83 -10.33
C GLU A 119 -16.50 -31.10 -9.22
N ALA A 120 -15.89 -30.07 -8.64
CA ALA A 120 -16.51 -29.18 -7.68
C ALA A 120 -17.52 -28.19 -8.31
N GLY A 121 -17.65 -28.16 -9.64
CA GLY A 121 -18.54 -27.24 -10.35
C GLY A 121 -18.12 -25.77 -10.29
N VAL A 122 -16.88 -25.48 -9.90
CA VAL A 122 -16.29 -24.12 -9.95
C VAL A 122 -15.98 -23.74 -11.39
N LEU A 123 -15.49 -24.69 -12.18
CA LEU A 123 -15.30 -24.56 -13.61
C LEU A 123 -16.35 -25.36 -14.39
N PRO A 124 -16.74 -24.88 -15.60
CA PRO A 124 -16.36 -23.61 -16.20
C PRO A 124 -17.03 -22.42 -15.48
N VAL A 125 -16.35 -21.27 -15.44
CA VAL A 125 -16.92 -20.03 -14.89
C VAL A 125 -18.28 -19.75 -15.56
N PRO A 126 -19.38 -19.60 -14.79
CA PRO A 126 -20.71 -19.36 -15.32
C PRO A 126 -20.75 -18.18 -16.29
N GLY A 127 -21.56 -18.27 -17.35
CA GLY A 127 -21.63 -17.21 -18.38
C GLY A 127 -22.00 -15.82 -17.82
N ALA A 128 -22.79 -15.77 -16.74
CA ALA A 128 -23.15 -14.52 -16.07
C ALA A 128 -21.95 -13.82 -15.41
N ALA A 129 -21.00 -14.58 -14.83
CA ALA A 129 -19.81 -14.03 -14.17
C ALA A 129 -18.75 -13.51 -15.15
N ARG A 130 -18.90 -13.79 -16.45
CA ARG A 130 -18.03 -13.27 -17.52
C ARG A 130 -18.57 -11.99 -18.15
N ARG A 131 -19.79 -11.58 -17.80
CA ARG A 131 -20.36 -10.32 -18.27
C ARG A 131 -19.85 -9.18 -17.39
N PRO A 132 -19.78 -7.94 -17.91
CA PRO A 132 -19.67 -6.76 -17.07
C PRO A 132 -20.69 -6.80 -15.94
N ALA A 133 -20.39 -6.18 -14.81
CA ALA A 133 -21.35 -6.07 -13.72
C ALA A 133 -22.66 -5.47 -14.28
N SER A 134 -23.78 -6.19 -14.16
CA SER A 134 -25.09 -5.75 -14.68
C SER A 134 -25.58 -4.46 -14.02
N VAL A 135 -24.96 -4.08 -12.89
CA VAL A 135 -25.01 -2.78 -12.23
C VAL A 135 -24.73 -1.62 -13.20
N LEU A 136 -24.01 -1.85 -14.30
CA LEU A 136 -23.74 -0.85 -15.34
C LEU A 136 -24.82 -0.79 -16.45
N ASP A 137 -25.73 -1.76 -16.51
CA ASP A 137 -26.83 -1.82 -17.49
C ASP A 137 -28.11 -1.15 -16.96
N ASP A 138 -28.23 -1.01 -15.63
CA ASP A 138 -29.35 -0.34 -14.99
C ASP A 138 -29.21 1.18 -15.09
N ARG A 139 -30.27 1.86 -15.57
CA ARG A 139 -30.31 3.33 -15.60
C ARG A 139 -30.32 3.85 -14.17
N GLU A 140 -29.31 4.64 -13.81
CA GLU A 140 -29.27 5.44 -12.58
C GLU A 140 -30.61 6.18 -12.38
N GLU A 141 -31.34 5.85 -11.30
CA GLU A 141 -32.68 6.37 -11.04
C GLU A 141 -32.71 7.41 -9.89
N GLY A 142 -31.60 7.56 -9.14
CA GLY A 142 -31.49 8.48 -8.00
C GLY A 142 -30.56 9.69 -8.21
N PRO A 143 -30.66 10.74 -7.37
CA PRO A 143 -29.70 11.84 -7.37
C PRO A 143 -28.30 11.31 -7.04
N GLU A 144 -27.28 11.81 -7.76
CA GLU A 144 -25.88 11.36 -7.69
C GLU A 144 -25.60 9.94 -8.19
N GLY A 145 -26.45 9.38 -9.07
CA GLY A 145 -26.13 8.12 -9.75
C GLY A 145 -26.28 6.86 -8.88
N GLN A 146 -27.08 6.94 -7.81
CA GLN A 146 -27.31 5.80 -6.93
C GLN A 146 -28.24 4.78 -7.59
N LEU A 147 -27.84 3.51 -7.52
CA LEU A 147 -28.66 2.36 -7.89
C LEU A 147 -29.47 1.91 -6.67
N ALA A 148 -30.79 2.02 -6.75
CA ALA A 148 -31.67 1.47 -5.72
C ALA A 148 -31.70 -0.05 -5.87
N LEU A 149 -31.14 -0.78 -4.89
CA LEU A 149 -31.34 -2.23 -4.79
C LEU A 149 -32.80 -2.47 -4.38
N LEU A 150 -33.60 -3.09 -5.27
CA LEU A 150 -34.93 -3.63 -4.94
C LEU A 150 -34.81 -5.03 -4.34
#